data_AF-A0A6G7X8U0-F1
#
_entry.id   AF-A0A6G7X8U0-F1
#
_cell.length_a   1.000
_cell.length_b   1.000
_cell.length_c   1.000
_cell.angle_alpha   90.00
_cell.angle_beta   90.00
_cell.angle_gamma   90.00
#
_symmetry.space_group_name_H-M   'P 1'
#
loop_
_entity.id
_entity.type
_entity.pdbx_description
1 polymer ?
#
loop_
_entity_poly.entity_id
_entity_poly.type
_entity_poly.pdbx_seq_one_letter_code
_entity_poly.pdbx_strand_id
1 'polypeptide(L)' 'MAIDKDKMELLDTLRYVKRVLDSDEYICNFDDLYERISAVIAKYE' A
#
# COMPACT_ATOMS: atom_id res chain seq x y z
N MET A 1 9.28 -13.73 15.60
CA MET A 1 7.88 -13.63 15.12
C MET A 1 7.42 -12.20 14.79
N ALA A 2 8.25 -11.16 14.95
CA ALA A 2 7.88 -9.79 14.52
C ALA A 2 7.92 -9.63 12.99
N ILE A 3 8.96 -10.17 12.35
CA ILE A 3 9.19 -10.07 10.91
C ILE A 3 8.02 -10.64 10.07
N ASP A 4 7.39 -11.73 10.51
CA ASP A 4 6.27 -12.32 9.77
C ASP A 4 5.00 -11.45 9.83
N LYS A 5 4.79 -10.76 10.96
CA LYS A 5 3.67 -9.83 11.13
C LYS A 5 3.84 -8.59 10.24
N ASP A 6 5.05 -8.04 10.25
CA ASP A 6 5.45 -6.88 9.46
C ASP A 6 5.37 -7.16 7.95
N LYS A 7 5.82 -8.35 7.52
CA LYS A 7 5.69 -8.80 6.14
C LYS A 7 4.23 -8.93 5.70
N MET A 8 3.34 -9.41 6.57
CA MET A 8 1.91 -9.51 6.21
C MET A 8 1.25 -8.13 6.05
N GLU A 9 1.57 -7.16 6.90
CA GLU A 9 1.02 -5.80 6.81
C GLU A 9 1.42 -5.09 5.52
N LEU A 10 2.68 -5.25 5.10
CA LEU A 10 3.18 -4.74 3.81
C LEU A 10 2.43 -5.39 2.64
N LEU A 11 2.27 -6.71 2.67
CA LEU A 11 1.64 -7.47 1.59
C LEU A 11 0.15 -7.10 1.42
N ASP A 12 -0.56 -6.88 2.51
CA ASP A 12 -1.96 -6.45 2.48
C ASP A 12 -2.11 -5.01 1.98
N THR A 13 -1.18 -4.11 2.33
CA THR A 13 -1.14 -2.75 1.79
C THR A 13 -0.95 -2.77 0.27
N LEU A 14 0.01 -3.56 -0.23
CA LEU A 14 0.28 -3.67 -1.66
C LEU A 14 -0.91 -4.30 -2.42
N ARG A 15 -1.60 -5.28 -1.82
CA ARG A 15 -2.83 -5.86 -2.38
C ARG A 15 -3.99 -4.88 -2.42
N TYR A 16 -4.09 -3.99 -1.45
CA TYR A 16 -5.07 -2.90 -1.48
C TYR A 16 -4.75 -1.94 -2.63
N VAL A 17 -3.52 -1.44 -2.70
CA VAL A 17 -3.05 -0.56 -3.79
C VAL A 17 -3.33 -1.16 -5.17
N LYS A 18 -3.00 -2.44 -5.37
CA LYS A 18 -3.27 -3.14 -6.63
C LYS A 18 -4.76 -3.18 -6.95
N ARG A 19 -5.62 -3.49 -5.98
CA ARG A 19 -7.08 -3.53 -6.19
C ARG A 19 -7.66 -2.17 -6.53
N VAL A 20 -7.14 -1.10 -5.92
CA VAL A 20 -7.54 0.25 -6.31
C VAL A 20 -7.11 0.45 -7.76
N LEU A 21 -5.85 0.17 -8.13
CA LEU A 21 -5.31 0.44 -9.48
C LEU A 21 -6.01 -0.35 -10.59
N ASP A 22 -6.42 -1.58 -10.28
CA ASP A 22 -7.16 -2.46 -11.20
C ASP A 22 -8.64 -2.06 -11.34
N SER A 23 -9.16 -1.13 -10.52
CA SER A 23 -10.53 -0.64 -10.65
C SER A 23 -10.60 0.51 -11.66
N ASP A 24 -11.47 0.39 -12.65
CA ASP A 24 -11.79 1.44 -13.63
C ASP A 24 -12.44 2.70 -13.00
N GLU A 25 -12.69 2.68 -11.69
CA GLU A 25 -13.21 3.81 -10.89
C GLU A 25 -12.12 4.78 -10.41
N TYR A 26 -10.92 4.76 -11.01
CA TYR A 26 -9.78 5.53 -10.55
C TYR A 26 -9.93 7.06 -10.80
N ILE A 27 -10.76 7.70 -9.98
CA ILE A 27 -10.85 9.15 -9.77
C ILE A 27 -10.44 9.47 -8.32
N CYS A 28 -9.51 8.70 -7.75
CA CYS A 28 -8.76 9.12 -6.56
C CYS A 28 -7.37 9.53 -7.00
N ASN A 29 -6.95 10.73 -6.60
CA ASN A 29 -5.69 11.35 -7.00
C ASN A 29 -4.53 10.37 -6.81
N PHE A 30 -3.70 10.19 -7.84
CA PHE A 30 -2.48 9.39 -7.77
C PHE A 30 -1.60 9.80 -6.56
N ASP A 31 -1.66 11.08 -6.19
CA ASP A 31 -0.99 11.66 -5.02
C ASP A 31 -1.39 10.98 -3.70
N ASP A 32 -2.67 10.69 -3.46
CA ASP A 32 -3.14 10.03 -2.22
C ASP A 32 -2.62 8.59 -2.11
N LEU A 33 -2.52 7.90 -3.25
CA LEU A 33 -1.97 6.55 -3.33
C LEU A 33 -0.46 6.58 -3.06
N TYR A 34 0.23 7.53 -3.69
CA TYR A 34 1.67 7.73 -3.56
C TYR A 34 2.06 8.03 -2.10
N GLU A 35 1.31 8.91 -1.41
CA GLU A 35 1.55 9.21 0.00
C GLU A 35 1.37 7.99 0.90
N ARG A 36 0.30 7.19 0.70
CA ARG A 36 0.05 5.98 1.50
C ARG A 36 1.13 4.91 1.30
N ILE A 37 1.60 4.71 0.07
CA ILE A 37 2.69 3.78 -0.21
C ILE A 37 3.99 4.28 0.43
N SER A 38 4.31 5.56 0.26
CA SER A 38 5.52 6.17 0.83
C SER A 38 5.55 6.06 2.36
N ALA A 39 4.41 6.28 3.03
CA ALA A 39 4.31 6.15 4.48
C ALA A 39 4.52 4.70 4.97
N VAL A 40 4.16 3.70 4.17
CA VAL A 40 4.39 2.29 4.52
C VAL A 40 5.85 1.91 4.27
N ILE A 41 6.45 2.33 3.15
CA ILE A 41 7.88 2.11 2.88
C ILE A 41 8.75 2.74 3.96
N ALA A 42 8.46 3.98 4.37
CA ALA A 42 9.20 4.70 5.41
C ALA A 42 9.15 4.04 6.80
N LYS A 43 8.18 3.14 7.08
CA LYS A 43 8.17 2.34 8.31
C LYS A 43 9.19 1.19 8.28
N TYR A 44 9.68 0.84 7.09
CA TYR A 44 10.55 -0.31 6.83
C TYR A 44 11.96 0.07 6.32
N GLU A 45 12.23 1.35 6.03
CA GLU A 45 13.57 1.93 5.76
C GLU A 45 14.21 2.53 7.02
#